data_AF-A0AA38PPJ5-F1
#
_entry.id   AF-A0AA38PPJ5-F1
#
_cell.length_a   1.000
_cell.length_b   1.000
_cell.length_c   1.000
_cell.angle_alpha   90.00
_cell.angle_beta   90.00
_cell.angle_gamma   90.00
#
_symmetry.space_group_name_H-M   'P 1'
#
loop_
_entity.id
_entity.type
_entity.pdbx_description
1 polymer ?
#
loop_
_entity_poly.entity_id
_entity_poly.type
_entity_poly.pdbx_seq_one_letter_code
_entity_poly.pdbx_strand_id
1 'polypeptide(L)'
;QTRNAGKKAVEGAIQLRRARDTLLESQKHLESIVTDVSYEPYEIAEAEIELPVVREKLLKVQSTLRTCELRLGVEGMRDYWRLASSQFFRERMNACALKTRICQRLRARKFECDRIERSFRRQMNSKCMAIYCTVKRRDGGIEVLVRKYNQLCKSMSDMIASQRAPANAQAPKPLVMKELFTLDIDDAVWDDTGLTEKTDVEHLPLWLSNEQVQTGIRGILLQDRADEELKRLKHELSALGDWFNEEFTVIQTALTESHGMIIQFSNNKFNIPLQIEAYHTNSNCSQNTLFNWLFSGLTHSQYFQLMLYQLWLV
;
A
#
# COMPACT_ATOMS: atom_id res chain seq x y z
N GLN A 1 -31.97 -16.99 3.25
CA GLN A 1 -31.21 -17.15 1.99
C GLN A 1 -30.57 -15.80 1.67
N THR A 2 -29.27 -15.74 1.43
CA THR A 2 -28.60 -14.47 1.11
C THR A 2 -29.03 -14.02 -0.29
N ARG A 3 -29.65 -12.84 -0.38
CA ARG A 3 -30.18 -12.24 -1.62
C ARG A 3 -29.16 -12.22 -2.79
N ASN A 4 -27.86 -12.24 -2.48
CA ASN A 4 -26.75 -12.21 -3.44
C ASN A 4 -26.22 -13.59 -3.87
N ALA A 5 -26.72 -14.70 -3.32
CA ALA A 5 -26.23 -16.04 -3.67
C ALA A 5 -26.48 -16.40 -5.15
N GLY A 6 -27.64 -16.02 -5.69
CA GLY A 6 -27.98 -16.28 -7.09
C GLY A 6 -27.09 -15.51 -8.06
N LYS A 7 -26.85 -14.20 -7.81
CA LYS A 7 -25.96 -13.38 -8.63
C LYS A 7 -24.52 -13.90 -8.63
N LYS A 8 -24.01 -14.29 -7.45
CA LYS A 8 -22.67 -14.87 -7.32
C LYS A 8 -22.55 -16.21 -8.05
N ALA A 9 -23.61 -17.01 -8.08
CA ALA A 9 -23.65 -18.25 -8.85
C ALA A 9 -23.59 -17.98 -10.37
N VAL A 10 -24.31 -16.96 -10.86
CA VAL A 10 -24.26 -16.52 -12.26
C VAL A 10 -22.87 -16.02 -12.65
N GLU A 11 -22.25 -15.18 -11.82
CA GLU A 11 -20.87 -14.70 -12.03
C GLU A 11 -19.86 -15.85 -12.08
N GLY A 12 -19.97 -16.82 -11.15
CA GLY A 12 -19.14 -18.01 -11.12
C GLY A 12 -19.28 -18.85 -12.40
N ALA A 13 -20.50 -19.03 -12.91
CA ALA A 13 -20.73 -19.72 -14.18
C ALA A 13 -20.10 -18.99 -15.38
N ILE A 14 -20.16 -17.65 -15.41
CA ILE A 14 -19.49 -16.85 -16.46
C ILE A 14 -17.96 -17.04 -16.41
N GLN A 15 -17.36 -17.08 -15.22
CA GLN A 15 -15.94 -17.33 -15.05
C GLN A 15 -15.54 -18.73 -15.54
N LEU A 16 -16.33 -19.76 -15.18
CA LEU A 16 -16.11 -21.14 -15.66
C LEU A 16 -16.23 -21.24 -17.18
N ARG A 17 -17.18 -20.52 -17.79
CA ARG A 17 -17.33 -20.46 -19.25
C ARG A 17 -16.08 -19.88 -19.92
N ARG A 18 -15.52 -18.79 -19.38
CA ARG A 18 -14.28 -18.20 -19.90
C ARG A 18 -13.09 -19.14 -19.77
N ALA A 19 -12.96 -19.79 -18.61
CA ALA A 19 -11.90 -20.76 -18.38
C ALA A 19 -11.98 -21.92 -19.40
N ARG A 20 -13.19 -22.40 -19.69
CA ARG A 20 -13.43 -23.38 -20.76
C ARG A 20 -13.00 -22.84 -22.12
N ASP A 21 -13.39 -21.62 -22.48
CA ASP A 21 -13.09 -21.03 -23.79
C ASP A 21 -11.56 -20.85 -23.97
N THR A 22 -10.85 -20.39 -22.93
CA THR A 22 -9.38 -20.31 -22.96
C THR A 22 -8.69 -21.66 -23.08
N LEU A 23 -9.21 -22.70 -22.40
CA LEU A 23 -8.66 -24.06 -22.51
C LEU A 23 -8.97 -24.68 -23.88
N LEU A 24 -10.10 -24.34 -24.49
CA LEU A 24 -10.43 -24.75 -25.85
C LEU A 24 -9.50 -24.09 -26.87
N GLU A 25 -9.20 -22.80 -26.72
CA GLU A 25 -8.22 -22.10 -27.56
C GLU A 25 -6.81 -22.69 -27.38
N SER A 26 -6.39 -22.97 -26.15
CA SER A 26 -5.10 -23.62 -25.89
C SER A 26 -5.05 -25.05 -26.46
N GLN A 27 -6.13 -25.83 -26.34
CA GLN A 27 -6.21 -27.15 -26.95
C GLN A 27 -6.07 -27.07 -28.47
N LYS A 28 -6.79 -26.15 -29.13
CA LYS A 28 -6.69 -25.95 -30.58
C LYS A 28 -5.28 -25.55 -31.00
N HIS A 29 -4.64 -24.70 -30.22
CA HIS A 29 -3.27 -24.27 -30.50
C HIS A 29 -2.28 -25.45 -30.39
N LEU A 30 -2.35 -26.24 -29.33
CA LEU A 30 -1.52 -27.44 -29.17
C LEU A 30 -1.80 -28.49 -30.24
N GLU A 31 -3.07 -28.72 -30.59
CA GLU A 31 -3.44 -29.61 -31.70
C GLU A 31 -2.90 -29.11 -33.05
N SER A 32 -2.85 -27.79 -33.27
CA SER A 32 -2.23 -27.20 -34.46
C SER A 32 -0.72 -27.46 -34.50
N ILE A 33 -0.02 -27.35 -33.37
CA ILE A 33 1.43 -27.61 -33.28
C ILE A 33 1.71 -29.09 -33.56
N VAL A 34 0.92 -30.01 -32.99
CA VAL A 34 1.10 -31.46 -33.17
C VAL A 34 0.81 -31.91 -34.61
N THR A 35 -0.06 -31.20 -35.33
CA THR A 35 -0.46 -31.57 -36.70
C THR A 35 0.38 -30.92 -37.80
N ASP A 36 1.08 -29.84 -37.50
CA ASP A 36 1.87 -29.09 -38.46
C ASP A 36 3.33 -29.57 -38.48
N VAL A 37 3.76 -30.05 -39.64
CA VAL A 37 5.10 -30.61 -39.88
C VAL A 37 6.18 -29.52 -39.91
N SER A 38 5.80 -28.23 -39.90
CA SER A 38 6.73 -27.10 -39.90
C SER A 38 7.37 -26.80 -38.53
N TYR A 39 6.86 -27.36 -37.43
CA TYR A 39 7.40 -27.12 -36.08
C TYR A 39 8.58 -28.04 -35.78
N GLU A 40 9.46 -27.60 -34.87
CA GLU A 40 10.62 -28.39 -34.49
C GLU A 40 10.20 -29.63 -33.67
N PRO A 41 10.87 -30.78 -33.82
CA PRO A 41 10.46 -32.03 -33.16
C PRO A 41 10.33 -31.93 -31.63
N TYR A 42 11.09 -31.05 -30.98
CA TYR A 42 11.01 -30.85 -29.54
C TYR A 42 9.75 -30.07 -29.13
N GLU A 43 9.28 -29.13 -29.95
CA GLU A 43 8.05 -28.34 -29.72
C GLU A 43 6.82 -29.23 -29.87
N ILE A 44 6.86 -30.15 -30.84
CA ILE A 44 5.82 -31.17 -31.05
C ILE A 44 5.75 -32.09 -29.83
N ALA A 45 6.89 -32.62 -29.37
CA ALA A 45 6.93 -33.52 -28.22
C ALA A 45 6.46 -32.83 -26.92
N GLU A 46 6.82 -31.57 -26.71
CA GLU A 46 6.31 -30.78 -25.57
C GLU A 46 4.80 -30.58 -25.67
N ALA A 47 4.29 -30.20 -26.84
CA ALA A 47 2.86 -30.04 -27.07
C ALA A 47 2.09 -31.35 -26.85
N GLU A 48 2.61 -32.50 -27.28
CA GLU A 48 2.02 -33.83 -27.06
C GLU A 48 1.90 -34.18 -25.57
N ILE A 49 2.86 -33.76 -24.74
CA ILE A 49 2.82 -33.96 -23.28
C ILE A 49 1.79 -33.02 -22.63
N GLU A 50 1.71 -31.77 -23.08
CA GLU A 50 0.79 -30.78 -22.50
C GLU A 50 -0.69 -31.01 -22.88
N LEU A 51 -0.95 -31.55 -24.08
CA LEU A 51 -2.28 -31.78 -24.63
C LEU A 51 -3.21 -32.61 -23.71
N PRO A 52 -2.82 -33.78 -23.17
CA PRO A 52 -3.67 -34.55 -22.25
C PRO A 52 -3.96 -33.78 -20.95
N VAL A 53 -3.00 -32.99 -20.45
CA VAL A 53 -3.18 -32.17 -19.24
C VAL A 53 -4.23 -31.09 -19.46
N VAL A 54 -4.18 -30.41 -20.62
CA VAL A 54 -5.19 -29.40 -21.00
C VAL A 54 -6.57 -30.05 -21.17
N ARG A 55 -6.65 -31.21 -21.84
CA ARG A 55 -7.92 -31.96 -22.03
C ARG A 55 -8.54 -32.37 -20.69
N GLU A 56 -7.75 -32.86 -19.74
CA GLU A 56 -8.25 -33.23 -18.42
C GLU A 56 -8.80 -32.00 -17.66
N LYS A 57 -8.07 -30.88 -17.67
CA LYS A 57 -8.54 -29.62 -17.08
C LYS A 57 -9.84 -29.15 -17.73
N LEU A 58 -9.93 -29.25 -19.05
CA LEU A 58 -11.10 -28.85 -19.83
C LEU A 58 -12.33 -29.70 -19.47
N LEU A 59 -12.18 -31.01 -19.32
CA LEU A 59 -13.26 -31.90 -18.87
C LEU A 59 -13.75 -31.54 -17.46
N LYS A 60 -12.84 -31.23 -16.53
CA LYS A 60 -13.18 -30.79 -15.16
C LYS A 60 -13.94 -29.46 -15.17
N VAL A 61 -13.50 -28.50 -15.99
CA VAL A 61 -14.18 -27.20 -16.11
C VAL A 61 -15.56 -27.37 -16.79
N GLN A 62 -15.68 -28.24 -17.79
CA GLN A 62 -16.95 -28.51 -18.44
C GLN A 62 -17.97 -29.20 -17.52
N SER A 63 -17.54 -30.18 -16.71
CA SER A 63 -18.43 -30.88 -15.78
C SER A 63 -18.91 -29.98 -14.65
N THR A 64 -18.01 -29.14 -14.10
CA THR A 64 -18.36 -28.13 -13.09
C THR A 64 -19.27 -27.04 -13.66
N LEU A 65 -19.03 -26.59 -14.90
CA LEU A 65 -19.90 -25.64 -15.59
C LEU A 65 -21.30 -26.21 -15.79
N ARG A 66 -21.43 -27.44 -16.31
CA ARG A 66 -22.73 -28.11 -16.47
C ARG A 66 -23.49 -28.21 -15.14
N THR A 67 -22.80 -28.59 -14.07
CA THR A 67 -23.39 -28.67 -12.73
C THR A 67 -23.86 -27.30 -12.24
N CYS A 68 -23.09 -26.24 -12.51
CA CYS A 68 -23.50 -24.88 -12.18
C CYS A 68 -24.70 -24.42 -13.03
N GLU A 69 -24.71 -24.68 -14.33
CA GLU A 69 -25.81 -24.34 -15.24
C GLU A 69 -27.11 -25.05 -14.85
N LEU A 70 -27.06 -26.31 -14.42
CA LEU A 70 -28.24 -27.03 -13.91
C LEU A 70 -28.78 -26.45 -12.59
N ARG A 71 -27.90 -25.86 -11.77
CA ARG A 71 -28.28 -25.22 -10.49
C ARG A 71 -28.85 -23.82 -10.68
N LEU A 72 -28.50 -23.16 -11.78
CA LEU A 72 -29.08 -21.88 -12.18
C LEU A 72 -30.50 -22.17 -12.69
N GLY A 73 -31.52 -21.90 -11.89
CA GLY A 73 -32.92 -22.00 -12.31
C GLY A 73 -33.21 -21.19 -13.58
N VAL A 74 -34.42 -21.32 -14.14
CA VAL A 74 -34.79 -20.76 -15.46
C VAL A 74 -34.46 -19.25 -15.60
N GLU A 75 -34.70 -18.46 -14.56
CA GLU A 75 -34.37 -17.02 -14.54
C GLU A 75 -32.86 -16.76 -14.48
N GLY A 76 -32.13 -17.45 -13.60
CA GLY A 76 -30.67 -17.34 -13.50
C GLY A 76 -29.96 -17.79 -14.78
N MET A 77 -30.51 -18.76 -15.50
CA MET A 77 -30.02 -19.20 -16.80
C MET A 77 -30.23 -18.12 -17.87
N ARG A 78 -31.39 -17.45 -17.89
CA ARG A 78 -31.66 -16.33 -18.81
C ARG A 78 -30.70 -15.16 -18.56
N ASP A 79 -30.46 -14.82 -17.29
CA ASP A 79 -29.53 -13.76 -16.91
C ASP A 79 -28.09 -14.13 -17.27
N TYR A 80 -27.68 -15.38 -17.01
CA TYR A 80 -26.38 -15.92 -17.43
C TYR A 80 -26.16 -15.77 -18.94
N TRP A 81 -27.12 -16.18 -19.77
CA TRP A 81 -26.99 -16.05 -21.22
C TRP A 81 -26.95 -14.59 -21.68
N ARG A 82 -27.75 -13.71 -21.07
CA ARG A 82 -27.74 -12.27 -21.36
C ARG A 82 -26.40 -11.62 -21.01
N LEU A 83 -25.88 -11.92 -19.83
CA LEU A 83 -24.61 -11.38 -19.32
C LEU A 83 -23.42 -11.93 -20.12
N ALA A 84 -23.38 -13.23 -20.38
CA ALA A 84 -22.30 -13.89 -21.10
C ALA A 84 -22.23 -13.46 -22.58
N SER A 85 -23.38 -13.24 -23.22
CA SER A 85 -23.46 -12.84 -24.63
C SER A 85 -23.08 -11.38 -24.86
N SER A 86 -23.34 -10.48 -23.91
CA SER A 86 -23.00 -9.06 -24.08
C SER A 86 -21.49 -8.80 -24.06
N GLN A 87 -21.02 -7.95 -24.98
CA GLN A 87 -19.62 -7.50 -24.96
C GLN A 87 -19.34 -6.56 -23.79
N PHE A 88 -20.28 -5.65 -23.49
CA PHE A 88 -20.13 -4.66 -22.42
C PHE A 88 -19.87 -5.31 -21.05
N PHE A 89 -20.67 -6.31 -20.64
CA PHE A 89 -20.45 -6.96 -19.35
C PHE A 89 -19.14 -7.75 -19.32
N ARG A 90 -18.69 -8.27 -20.48
CA ARG A 90 -17.40 -8.96 -20.55
C ARG A 90 -16.23 -8.01 -20.28
N GLU A 91 -16.24 -6.85 -20.93
CA GLU A 91 -15.22 -5.81 -20.76
C GLU A 91 -15.24 -5.22 -19.35
N ARG A 92 -16.43 -4.97 -18.78
CA ARG A 92 -16.58 -4.52 -17.40
C ARG A 92 -15.97 -5.49 -16.39
N MET A 93 -16.27 -6.79 -16.54
CA MET A 93 -15.71 -7.84 -15.68
C MET A 93 -14.16 -7.90 -15.80
N ASN A 94 -13.63 -7.77 -17.02
CA ASN A 94 -12.19 -7.73 -17.25
C ASN A 94 -11.54 -6.50 -16.63
N ALA A 95 -12.17 -5.34 -16.77
CA ALA A 95 -11.71 -4.09 -16.17
C ALA A 95 -11.69 -4.19 -14.64
N CYS A 96 -12.71 -4.78 -14.03
CA CYS A 96 -12.78 -5.01 -12.58
C CYS A 96 -11.63 -5.93 -12.09
N ALA A 97 -11.37 -7.02 -12.80
CA ALA A 97 -10.27 -7.94 -12.48
C ALA A 97 -8.90 -7.27 -12.64
N LEU A 98 -8.69 -6.50 -13.72
CA LEU A 98 -7.45 -5.74 -13.93
C LEU A 98 -7.26 -4.69 -12.85
N LYS A 99 -8.32 -3.94 -12.49
CA LYS A 99 -8.26 -2.93 -11.44
C LYS A 99 -7.88 -3.55 -10.10
N THR A 100 -8.52 -4.65 -9.71
CA THR A 100 -8.16 -5.41 -8.49
C THR A 100 -6.68 -5.77 -8.47
N ARG A 101 -6.15 -6.28 -9.60
CA ARG A 101 -4.73 -6.63 -9.73
C ARG A 101 -3.81 -5.41 -9.66
N ILE A 102 -4.20 -4.29 -10.27
CA ILE A 102 -3.46 -3.02 -10.20
C ILE A 102 -3.38 -2.55 -8.75
N CYS A 103 -4.51 -2.50 -8.03
CA CYS A 103 -4.55 -2.09 -6.63
C CYS A 103 -3.66 -2.97 -5.74
N GLN A 104 -3.71 -4.30 -5.93
CA GLN A 104 -2.83 -5.23 -5.21
C GLN A 104 -1.36 -4.96 -5.47
N ARG A 105 -0.96 -4.75 -6.74
CA ARG A 105 0.43 -4.47 -7.10
C ARG A 105 0.92 -3.14 -6.58
N LEU A 106 0.09 -2.11 -6.64
CA LEU A 106 0.41 -0.80 -6.11
C LEU A 106 0.60 -0.83 -4.59
N ARG A 107 -0.29 -1.54 -3.88
CA ARG A 107 -0.17 -1.75 -2.44
C ARG A 107 1.11 -2.52 -2.08
N ALA A 108 1.40 -3.61 -2.79
CA ALA A 108 2.63 -4.38 -2.58
C ALA A 108 3.87 -3.52 -2.82
N ARG A 109 3.90 -2.73 -3.90
CA ARG A 109 4.97 -1.79 -4.20
C ARG A 109 5.16 -0.76 -3.08
N LYS A 110 4.08 -0.15 -2.57
CA LYS A 110 4.14 0.82 -1.47
C LYS A 110 4.78 0.20 -0.23
N PHE A 111 4.33 -0.99 0.18
CA PHE A 111 4.94 -1.69 1.31
C PHE A 111 6.41 -2.07 1.09
N GLU A 112 6.79 -2.46 -0.13
CA GLU A 112 8.19 -2.72 -0.48
C GLU A 112 9.05 -1.45 -0.36
N CYS A 113 8.58 -0.32 -0.91
CA CYS A 113 9.25 0.98 -0.79
C CYS A 113 9.39 1.41 0.68
N ASP A 114 8.33 1.34 1.48
CA ASP A 114 8.35 1.68 2.90
C ASP A 114 9.36 0.81 3.68
N ARG A 115 9.42 -0.48 3.35
CA ARG A 115 10.38 -1.40 3.97
C ARG A 115 11.82 -1.01 3.64
N ILE A 116 12.10 -0.65 2.38
CA ILE A 116 13.42 -0.21 1.93
C ILE A 116 13.80 1.11 2.61
N GLU A 117 12.87 2.06 2.69
CA GLU A 117 13.10 3.34 3.35
C GLU A 117 13.48 3.17 4.82
N ARG A 118 12.75 2.33 5.56
CA ARG A 118 13.09 2.01 6.96
C ARG A 118 14.46 1.36 7.09
N SER A 119 14.84 0.46 6.18
CA SER A 119 16.18 -0.14 6.20
C SER A 119 17.27 0.88 5.88
N PHE A 120 17.01 1.81 4.95
CA PHE A 120 17.94 2.87 4.57
C PHE A 120 18.20 3.83 5.75
N ARG A 121 17.16 4.21 6.50
CA ARG A 121 17.29 5.02 7.72
C ARG A 121 18.13 4.34 8.82
N ARG A 122 18.10 3.00 8.90
CA ARG A 122 18.87 2.23 9.89
C ARG A 122 20.32 1.98 9.47
N GLN A 123 20.56 1.79 8.17
CA GLN A 123 21.89 1.53 7.64
C GLN A 123 22.01 2.04 6.20
N MET A 124 22.90 3.02 5.98
CA MET A 124 23.25 3.53 4.65
C MET A 124 24.05 2.48 3.87
N ASN A 125 23.37 1.47 3.34
CA ASN A 125 24.00 0.35 2.64
C ASN A 125 23.68 0.38 1.14
N SER A 126 24.70 0.20 0.29
CA SER A 126 24.58 0.10 -1.18
C SER A 126 23.60 -1.00 -1.63
N LYS A 127 23.40 -2.03 -0.80
CA LYS A 127 22.39 -3.07 -1.02
C LYS A 127 20.95 -2.52 -1.06
N CYS A 128 20.62 -1.50 -0.26
CA CYS A 128 19.29 -0.88 -0.25
C CYS A 128 18.97 -0.19 -1.58
N MET A 129 19.97 0.48 -2.18
CA MET A 129 19.83 1.12 -3.49
C MET A 129 19.60 0.09 -4.60
N ALA A 130 20.33 -1.03 -4.58
CA ALA A 130 20.14 -2.11 -5.54
C ALA A 130 18.71 -2.69 -5.48
N ILE A 131 18.17 -2.90 -4.28
CA ILE A 131 16.81 -3.39 -4.07
C ILE A 131 15.78 -2.36 -4.56
N TYR A 132 15.95 -1.07 -4.26
CA TYR A 132 15.08 -0.01 -4.78
C TYR A 132 14.99 -0.02 -6.32
N CYS A 133 16.13 -0.16 -7.01
CA CYS A 133 16.16 -0.27 -8.46
C CYS A 133 15.36 -1.49 -8.97
N THR A 134 15.38 -2.63 -8.25
CA THR A 134 14.55 -3.78 -8.63
C THR A 134 13.05 -3.53 -8.50
N VAL A 135 12.64 -2.78 -7.47
CA VAL A 135 11.24 -2.38 -7.29
C VAL A 135 10.82 -1.47 -8.44
N LYS A 136 11.63 -0.45 -8.74
CA LYS A 136 11.35 0.49 -9.84
C LYS A 136 11.26 -0.17 -11.21
N ARG A 137 12.04 -1.23 -11.48
CA ARG A 137 11.92 -1.99 -12.74
C ARG A 137 10.55 -2.67 -12.91
N ARG A 138 9.84 -2.98 -11.82
CA ARG A 138 8.50 -3.60 -11.89
C ARG A 138 7.39 -2.59 -12.22
N ASP A 139 7.68 -1.29 -12.14
CA ASP A 139 6.71 -0.22 -12.42
C ASP A 139 6.16 -0.33 -13.84
N GLY A 140 7.01 -0.65 -14.83
CA GLY A 140 6.57 -0.88 -16.21
C GLY A 140 5.54 -2.01 -16.35
N GLY A 141 5.62 -3.04 -15.50
CA GLY A 141 4.63 -4.11 -15.46
C GLY A 141 3.28 -3.68 -14.90
N ILE A 142 3.24 -2.66 -14.04
CA ILE A 142 2.01 -2.03 -13.54
C ILE A 142 1.44 -1.11 -14.61
N GLU A 143 2.28 -0.30 -15.27
CA GLU A 143 1.88 0.57 -16.38
C GLU A 143 1.24 -0.20 -17.54
N VAL A 144 1.76 -1.39 -17.87
CA VAL A 144 1.14 -2.27 -18.90
C VAL A 144 -0.28 -2.67 -18.49
N LEU A 145 -0.51 -3.01 -17.22
CA LEU A 145 -1.85 -3.35 -16.74
C LEU A 145 -2.78 -2.15 -16.80
N VAL A 146 -2.29 -0.96 -16.42
CA VAL A 146 -3.08 0.27 -16.49
C VAL A 146 -3.41 0.65 -17.92
N ARG A 147 -2.50 0.46 -18.88
CA ARG A 147 -2.78 0.66 -20.31
C ARG A 147 -3.92 -0.23 -20.79
N LYS A 148 -3.88 -1.53 -20.45
CA LYS A 148 -4.95 -2.48 -20.78
C LYS A 148 -6.28 -2.09 -20.13
N TYR A 149 -6.26 -1.67 -18.87
CA TYR A 149 -7.45 -1.18 -18.17
C TYR A 149 -8.04 0.06 -18.84
N ASN A 150 -7.22 1.06 -19.17
CA ASN A 150 -7.66 2.28 -19.84
C ASN A 150 -8.22 2.01 -21.25
N GLN A 151 -7.67 1.02 -21.98
CA GLN A 151 -8.23 0.56 -23.24
C GLN A 151 -9.65 0.00 -23.08
N LEU A 152 -9.91 -0.80 -22.04
CA LEU A 152 -11.26 -1.29 -21.74
C LEU A 152 -12.20 -0.15 -21.33
N CYS A 153 -11.72 0.83 -20.56
CA CYS A 153 -12.52 2.02 -20.21
C CYS A 153 -12.96 2.79 -21.45
N LYS A 154 -12.05 2.95 -22.43
CA LYS A 154 -12.35 3.59 -23.71
C LYS A 154 -13.37 2.78 -24.51
N SER A 155 -13.14 1.48 -24.68
CA SER A 155 -14.07 0.58 -25.40
C SER A 155 -15.47 0.58 -24.78
N MET A 156 -15.58 0.57 -23.44
CA MET A 156 -16.86 0.71 -22.75
C MET A 156 -17.51 2.08 -22.98
N SER A 157 -16.73 3.16 -22.99
CA SER A 157 -17.24 4.51 -23.30
C SER A 157 -17.77 4.60 -24.73
N ASP A 158 -17.06 4.00 -25.68
CA ASP A 158 -17.44 3.93 -27.10
C ASP A 158 -18.72 3.10 -27.29
N MET A 159 -18.89 2.00 -26.54
CA MET A 159 -20.12 1.19 -26.53
C MET A 159 -21.32 1.94 -25.94
N ILE A 160 -21.11 2.80 -24.94
CA ILE A 160 -22.15 3.67 -24.38
C ILE A 160 -22.54 4.74 -25.41
N ALA A 161 -21.56 5.40 -26.02
CA ALA A 161 -21.80 6.40 -27.05
C ALA A 161 -22.56 5.83 -28.26
N SER A 162 -22.25 4.59 -28.65
CA SER A 162 -22.93 3.88 -29.75
C SER A 162 -24.24 3.18 -29.34
N GLN A 163 -24.75 3.40 -28.12
CA GLN A 163 -25.99 2.80 -27.58
C GLN A 163 -26.04 1.26 -27.62
N ARG A 164 -24.87 0.61 -27.64
CA ARG A 164 -24.74 -0.86 -27.54
C ARG A 164 -24.60 -1.35 -26.10
N ALA A 165 -24.49 -0.43 -25.16
CA ALA A 165 -24.45 -0.70 -23.73
C ALA A 165 -25.87 -0.80 -23.14
N PRO A 166 -26.06 -1.56 -22.05
CA PRO A 166 -27.33 -1.60 -21.33
C PRO A 166 -27.76 -0.21 -20.82
N ALA A 167 -29.07 -0.02 -20.63
CA ALA A 167 -29.62 1.25 -20.14
C ALA A 167 -28.96 1.65 -18.80
N ASN A 168 -28.64 2.95 -18.66
CA ASN A 168 -27.94 3.51 -17.50
C ASN A 168 -26.53 2.93 -17.23
N ALA A 169 -25.90 2.31 -18.23
CA ALA A 169 -24.51 1.91 -18.14
C ALA A 169 -23.58 3.11 -17.93
N GLN A 170 -22.68 3.00 -16.95
CA GLN A 170 -21.67 4.00 -16.66
C GLN A 170 -20.30 3.40 -16.94
N ALA A 171 -19.48 4.09 -17.75
CA ALA A 171 -18.09 3.69 -17.94
C ALA A 171 -17.26 4.04 -16.69
N PRO A 172 -16.31 3.18 -16.32
CA PRO A 172 -15.37 3.48 -15.26
C PRO A 172 -14.37 4.56 -15.68
N LYS A 173 -13.85 5.30 -14.69
CA LYS A 173 -12.85 6.34 -14.93
C LYS A 173 -11.50 5.73 -15.31
N PRO A 174 -10.83 6.25 -16.36
CA PRO A 174 -9.48 5.84 -16.70
C PRO A 174 -8.49 6.33 -15.64
N LEU A 175 -7.41 5.58 -15.43
CA LEU A 175 -6.37 5.93 -14.47
C LEU A 175 -5.31 6.83 -15.12
N VAL A 176 -4.89 7.86 -14.39
CA VAL A 176 -3.83 8.78 -14.80
C VAL A 176 -2.47 8.15 -14.51
N MET A 177 -1.62 8.02 -15.52
CA MET A 177 -0.31 7.37 -15.38
C MET A 177 0.69 8.18 -14.55
N LYS A 178 0.63 9.51 -14.64
CA LYS A 178 1.60 10.41 -14.00
C LYS A 178 1.58 10.32 -12.46
N GLU A 179 0.40 10.13 -11.89
CA GLU A 179 0.17 10.11 -10.44
C GLU A 179 -0.14 8.70 -9.93
N LEU A 180 0.11 7.68 -10.74
CA LEU A 180 -0.23 6.30 -10.41
C LEU A 180 0.49 5.78 -9.14
N PHE A 181 1.69 6.30 -8.87
CA PHE A 181 2.57 5.80 -7.81
C PHE A 181 2.59 6.66 -6.55
N THR A 182 1.94 7.84 -6.56
CA THR A 182 1.82 8.70 -5.36
C THR A 182 0.85 8.09 -4.35
N LEU A 183 -0.17 7.38 -4.84
CA LEU A 183 -1.10 6.58 -4.03
C LEU A 183 -1.82 7.40 -2.95
N ASP A 184 -2.52 8.44 -3.39
CA ASP A 184 -3.36 9.26 -2.53
C ASP A 184 -4.72 8.57 -2.27
N ILE A 185 -5.43 9.02 -1.24
CA ILE A 185 -6.74 8.51 -0.82
C ILE A 185 -7.80 8.79 -1.88
N ASP A 186 -7.70 9.94 -2.56
CA ASP A 186 -8.66 10.39 -3.57
C ASP A 186 -8.34 9.91 -5.00
N ASP A 187 -7.30 9.08 -5.15
CA ASP A 187 -6.92 8.56 -6.45
C ASP A 187 -8.04 7.73 -7.10
N ALA A 188 -8.25 7.91 -8.40
CA ALA A 188 -9.24 7.16 -9.20
C ALA A 188 -9.05 5.63 -9.13
N VAL A 189 -7.88 5.17 -8.69
CA VAL A 189 -7.59 3.75 -8.46
C VAL A 189 -8.47 3.13 -7.36
N TRP A 190 -9.04 3.94 -6.47
CA TRP A 190 -9.94 3.48 -5.42
C TRP A 190 -11.43 3.59 -5.80
N ASP A 191 -11.76 4.23 -6.92
CA ASP A 191 -13.15 4.52 -7.32
C ASP A 191 -13.76 3.39 -8.18
N ASP A 192 -14.57 2.53 -7.58
CA ASP A 192 -15.22 1.39 -8.27
C ASP A 192 -16.47 1.77 -9.10
N THR A 193 -16.72 3.06 -9.31
CA THR A 193 -17.83 3.52 -10.16
C THR A 193 -17.75 2.93 -11.58
N GLY A 194 -18.89 2.43 -12.08
CA GLY A 194 -19.00 1.81 -13.40
C GLY A 194 -18.48 0.36 -13.48
N LEU A 195 -17.82 -0.16 -12.44
CA LEU A 195 -17.33 -1.56 -12.41
C LEU A 195 -18.29 -2.50 -11.69
N THR A 196 -18.87 -2.07 -10.58
CA THR A 196 -19.84 -2.85 -9.80
C THR A 196 -21.28 -2.46 -10.15
N GLU A 197 -22.20 -3.43 -10.11
CA GLU A 197 -23.63 -3.07 -10.07
C GLU A 197 -23.89 -2.40 -8.74
N LYS A 198 -24.37 -1.14 -8.76
CA LYS A 198 -24.85 -0.39 -7.60
C LYS A 198 -26.04 -1.14 -6.97
N THR A 199 -25.77 -2.25 -6.30
CA THR A 199 -26.82 -3.13 -5.76
C THR A 199 -27.14 -2.76 -4.32
N ASP A 200 -26.25 -2.04 -3.62
CA ASP A 200 -26.37 -1.81 -2.18
C ASP A 200 -26.26 -0.33 -1.81
N VAL A 201 -26.91 0.58 -2.55
CA VAL A 201 -27.01 2.01 -2.14
C VAL A 201 -27.67 2.14 -0.76
N GLU A 202 -28.54 1.19 -0.42
CA GLU A 202 -29.28 1.11 0.84
C GLU A 202 -28.42 0.71 2.06
N HIS A 203 -27.17 0.27 1.85
CA HIS A 203 -26.30 -0.26 2.90
C HIS A 203 -24.87 0.30 2.88
N LEU A 204 -24.60 1.45 2.23
CA LEU A 204 -23.28 2.05 2.35
C LEU A 204 -23.01 2.37 3.83
N PRO A 205 -21.90 1.86 4.41
CA PRO A 205 -21.59 2.10 5.80
C PRO A 205 -21.41 3.60 6.05
N LEU A 206 -21.77 4.05 7.25
CA LEU A 206 -21.80 5.48 7.60
C LEU A 206 -20.45 6.18 7.40
N TRP A 207 -19.32 5.47 7.58
CA TRP A 207 -17.99 6.02 7.32
C TRP A 207 -17.75 6.35 5.84
N LEU A 208 -18.53 5.80 4.91
CA LEU A 208 -18.43 6.08 3.48
C LEU A 208 -19.46 7.13 3.03
N SER A 209 -20.65 7.15 3.63
CA SER A 209 -21.77 8.02 3.22
C SER A 209 -21.87 9.34 3.98
N ASN A 210 -21.34 9.43 5.20
CA ASN A 210 -21.51 10.57 6.09
C ASN A 210 -20.18 11.29 6.34
N GLU A 211 -20.07 12.52 5.84
CA GLU A 211 -18.90 13.38 5.97
C GLU A 211 -18.55 13.71 7.44
N GLN A 212 -19.55 13.82 8.32
CA GLN A 212 -19.32 14.06 9.75
C GLN A 212 -18.66 12.84 10.41
N VAL A 213 -19.08 11.64 10.03
CA VAL A 213 -18.47 10.38 10.53
C VAL A 213 -17.03 10.26 10.03
N GLN A 214 -16.77 10.60 8.76
CA GLN A 214 -15.41 10.64 8.21
C GLN A 214 -14.51 11.64 8.95
N THR A 215 -15.04 12.84 9.20
CA THR A 215 -14.32 13.90 9.91
C THR A 215 -14.01 13.47 11.35
N GLY A 216 -14.97 12.86 12.03
CA GLY A 216 -14.78 12.28 13.36
C GLY A 216 -13.71 11.20 13.40
N ILE A 217 -13.72 10.25 12.44
CA ILE A 217 -12.70 9.20 12.34
C ILE A 217 -11.31 9.81 12.11
N ARG A 218 -11.18 10.78 11.20
CA ARG A 218 -9.91 11.49 10.96
C ARG A 218 -9.42 12.21 12.21
N GLY A 219 -10.32 12.85 12.96
CA GLY A 219 -10.00 13.53 14.23
C GLY A 219 -9.45 12.57 15.28
N ILE A 220 -10.11 11.43 15.51
CA ILE A 220 -9.66 10.40 16.46
C ILE A 220 -8.29 9.85 16.05
N LEU A 221 -8.10 9.48 14.78
CA LEU A 221 -6.82 8.97 14.29
C LEU A 221 -5.68 9.99 14.41
N LEU A 222 -5.99 11.28 14.25
CA LEU A 222 -5.01 12.35 14.44
C LEU A 222 -4.62 12.50 15.92
N GLN A 223 -5.61 12.40 16.82
CA GLN A 223 -5.37 12.40 18.26
C GLN A 223 -4.51 11.20 18.69
N ASP A 224 -4.85 9.99 18.24
CA ASP A 224 -4.09 8.77 18.53
C ASP A 224 -2.63 8.90 18.06
N ARG A 225 -2.42 9.47 16.87
CA ARG A 225 -1.07 9.74 16.34
C ARG A 225 -0.32 10.78 17.18
N ALA A 226 -0.99 11.83 17.63
CA ALA A 226 -0.37 12.83 18.49
C ALA A 226 0.05 12.22 19.84
N ASP A 227 -0.78 11.36 20.43
CA ASP A 227 -0.48 10.66 21.67
C ASP A 227 0.68 9.67 21.52
N GLU A 228 0.76 8.96 20.39
CA GLU A 228 1.89 8.10 20.05
C GLU A 228 3.19 8.91 19.91
N GLU A 229 3.14 10.03 19.18
CA GLU A 229 4.29 10.92 18.98
C GLU A 229 4.80 11.48 20.31
N LEU A 230 3.88 11.91 21.18
CA LEU A 230 4.22 12.45 22.50
C LEU A 230 4.87 11.38 23.40
N LYS A 231 4.40 10.12 23.33
CA LYS A 231 5.06 9.00 24.02
C LYS A 231 6.46 8.75 23.47
N ARG A 232 6.65 8.79 22.15
CA ARG A 232 7.96 8.62 21.51
C ARG A 232 8.93 9.73 21.93
N LEU A 233 8.50 10.98 21.89
CA LEU A 233 9.30 12.14 22.29
C LEU A 233 9.71 12.07 23.77
N LYS A 234 8.82 11.63 24.66
CA LYS A 234 9.17 11.41 26.08
C LYS A 234 10.28 10.35 26.23
N HIS A 235 10.21 9.27 25.46
CA HIS A 235 11.23 8.23 25.47
C HIS A 235 12.58 8.75 24.93
N GLU A 236 12.56 9.48 23.81
CA GLU A 236 13.75 10.11 23.23
C GLU A 236 14.39 11.13 24.19
N LEU A 237 13.57 11.94 24.87
CA LEU A 237 14.03 12.89 25.88
C LEU A 237 14.71 12.20 27.06
N SER A 238 14.11 11.11 27.58
CA SER A 238 14.74 10.31 28.66
C SER A 238 16.07 9.76 28.21
N ALA A 239 16.14 9.15 27.02
CA ALA A 239 17.37 8.59 26.49
C ALA A 239 18.47 9.64 26.28
N LEU A 240 18.11 10.86 25.85
CA LEU A 240 19.06 11.98 25.75
C LEU A 240 19.56 12.44 27.13
N GLY A 241 18.67 12.47 28.12
CA GLY A 241 19.02 12.79 29.51
C GLY A 241 19.99 11.76 30.11
N ASP A 242 19.70 10.47 29.92
CA ASP A 242 20.55 9.37 30.38
C ASP A 242 21.93 9.44 29.71
N TRP A 243 21.97 9.61 28.38
CA TRP A 243 23.23 9.76 27.64
C TRP A 243 24.04 10.98 28.09
N PHE A 244 23.40 12.14 28.27
CA PHE A 244 24.09 13.35 28.74
C PHE A 244 24.69 13.15 30.13
N ASN A 245 23.95 12.51 31.04
CA ASN A 245 24.45 12.21 32.38
C ASN A 245 25.64 11.25 32.33
N GLU A 246 25.58 10.20 31.52
CA GLU A 246 26.71 9.28 31.31
C GLU A 246 27.96 10.03 30.82
N GLU A 247 27.85 10.83 29.74
CA GLU A 247 28.99 11.61 29.21
C GLU A 247 29.51 12.63 30.24
N PHE A 248 28.61 13.31 30.95
CA PHE A 248 28.99 14.26 31.99
C PHE A 248 29.75 13.58 33.13
N THR A 249 29.31 12.40 33.57
CA THR A 249 30.04 11.63 34.59
C THR A 249 31.42 11.22 34.12
N VAL A 250 31.59 10.81 32.85
CA VAL A 250 32.90 10.48 32.27
C VAL A 250 33.83 11.70 32.24
N ILE A 251 33.31 12.87 31.87
CA ILE A 251 34.07 14.12 31.88
C ILE A 251 34.46 14.49 33.32
N GLN A 252 33.54 14.36 34.27
CA GLN A 252 33.83 14.63 35.69
C GLN A 252 34.88 13.69 36.25
N THR A 253 34.81 12.38 35.99
CA THR A 253 35.82 11.42 36.46
C THR A 253 37.18 11.73 35.85
N ALA A 254 37.24 12.00 34.54
CA ALA A 254 38.47 12.40 33.88
C ALA A 254 39.04 13.72 34.43
N LEU A 255 38.19 14.69 34.79
CA LEU A 255 38.61 15.95 35.42
C LEU A 255 39.18 15.72 36.83
N THR A 256 38.60 14.80 37.59
CA THR A 256 39.12 14.44 38.92
C THR A 256 40.42 13.64 38.85
N GLU A 257 40.57 12.77 37.86
CA GLU A 257 41.80 12.00 37.61
C GLU A 257 42.93 12.88 37.03
N SER A 258 42.57 13.88 36.22
CA SER A 258 43.52 14.83 35.60
C SER A 258 44.01 15.95 36.53
N HIS A 259 43.55 16.01 37.78
CA HIS A 259 44.26 16.74 38.84
C HIS A 259 45.68 16.20 39.10
N GLY A 260 46.12 15.14 38.37
CA GLY A 260 47.52 14.74 38.21
C GLY A 260 48.08 14.65 36.78
N MET A 261 47.29 14.72 35.68
CA MET A 261 47.81 14.67 34.29
C MET A 261 46.83 15.20 33.24
N ILE A 262 47.36 15.95 32.27
CA ILE A 262 46.65 16.52 31.11
C ILE A 262 46.07 15.39 30.22
N ILE A 263 44.75 15.28 30.13
CA ILE A 263 44.08 14.33 29.22
C ILE A 263 43.61 15.09 27.96
N GLN A 264 44.14 14.70 26.81
CA GLN A 264 43.62 15.11 25.49
C GLN A 264 42.44 14.23 25.10
N PHE A 265 41.25 14.79 25.04
CA PHE A 265 40.09 14.10 24.48
C PHE A 265 40.13 14.16 22.95
N SER A 266 40.23 12.99 22.31
CA SER A 266 39.87 12.83 20.90
C SER A 266 38.63 11.95 20.84
N ASN A 267 37.46 12.56 20.63
CA ASN A 267 36.24 11.79 20.34
C ASN A 267 35.67 12.20 18.99
N ASN A 268 35.78 11.25 18.05
CA ASN A 268 35.72 11.45 16.62
C ASN A 268 34.29 11.30 16.06
N LYS A 269 33.25 11.74 16.80
CA LYS A 269 31.86 11.49 16.38
C LYS A 269 30.89 12.65 16.33
N PHE A 270 31.05 13.74 17.07
CA PHE A 270 30.32 14.99 16.80
C PHE A 270 31.17 16.19 17.22
N ASN A 271 31.51 17.02 16.24
CA ASN A 271 32.39 18.17 16.38
C ASN A 271 31.56 19.35 16.94
N ILE A 272 31.38 19.41 18.27
CA ILE A 272 30.85 20.59 18.95
C ILE A 272 31.96 21.12 19.87
N PRO A 273 32.54 22.29 19.59
CA PRO A 273 33.59 22.85 20.43
C PRO A 273 32.98 23.41 21.71
N LEU A 274 33.20 22.74 22.84
CA LEU A 274 32.96 23.30 24.17
C LEU A 274 34.27 23.90 24.68
N GLN A 275 34.39 25.24 24.62
CA GLN A 275 35.43 25.97 25.36
C GLN A 275 35.02 26.01 26.83
N ILE A 276 35.74 25.27 27.68
CA ILE A 276 35.61 25.36 29.13
C ILE A 276 36.77 26.22 29.64
N GLU A 277 36.47 27.49 29.98
CA GLU A 277 37.40 28.31 30.78
C GLU A 277 37.31 27.88 32.25
N ALA A 278 38.45 27.48 32.81
CA ALA A 278 38.56 27.05 34.20
C ALA A 278 38.46 28.26 35.14
N TYR A 279 37.31 28.44 35.78
CA TYR A 279 37.17 29.32 36.93
C TYR A 279 37.36 28.50 38.21
N HIS A 280 38.34 28.90 39.01
CA HIS A 280 38.60 28.36 40.34
C HIS A 280 37.32 28.30 41.18
N THR A 281 37.05 27.11 41.69
CA THR A 281 35.93 26.83 42.58
C THR A 281 36.08 27.59 43.88
N ASN A 282 35.11 28.43 44.21
CA ASN A 282 34.78 28.70 45.60
C ASN A 282 33.60 27.81 45.97
N SER A 283 33.89 26.83 46.82
CA SER A 283 32.97 25.84 47.36
C SER A 283 31.88 26.51 48.19
N ASN A 284 30.73 26.83 47.57
CA ASN A 284 29.40 26.95 48.20
C ASN A 284 28.30 27.35 47.19
N CYS A 285 28.25 26.70 46.02
CA CYS A 285 27.16 26.95 45.06
C CYS A 285 26.08 25.87 45.21
N SER A 286 24.97 26.22 45.86
CA SER A 286 23.79 25.35 45.96
C SER A 286 23.18 25.15 44.57
N GLN A 287 22.49 24.02 44.37
CA GLN A 287 21.94 23.58 43.08
C GLN A 287 21.03 24.63 42.38
N ASN A 288 20.48 25.60 43.12
CA ASN A 288 19.66 26.69 42.58
C ASN A 288 20.46 27.71 41.74
N THR A 289 21.76 27.85 41.95
CA THR A 289 22.57 28.87 41.27
C THR A 289 22.97 28.45 39.85
N LEU A 290 23.14 27.16 39.60
CA LEU A 290 23.39 26.60 38.26
C LEU A 290 22.13 26.64 37.38
N PHE A 291 20.95 26.45 37.97
CA PHE A 291 19.68 26.57 37.27
C PHE A 291 19.43 28.01 36.81
N ASN A 292 19.72 29.00 37.67
CA ASN A 292 19.58 30.43 37.30
C ASN A 292 20.59 30.89 36.25
N TRP A 293 21.78 30.27 36.18
CA TRP A 293 22.78 30.62 35.17
C TRP A 293 22.40 30.12 33.77
N LEU A 294 21.88 28.88 33.65
CA LEU A 294 21.41 28.28 32.40
C LEU A 294 20.24 29.04 31.73
N PHE A 295 19.44 29.77 32.51
CA PHE A 295 18.25 30.46 32.02
C PHE A 295 18.39 32.00 31.92
N SER A 296 19.56 32.54 32.19
CA SER A 296 19.86 33.99 32.15
C SER A 296 19.72 34.64 30.75
N GLY A 297 19.48 33.84 29.70
CA GLY A 297 19.20 34.30 28.34
C GLY A 297 17.72 34.29 27.92
N LEU A 298 16.78 33.90 28.80
CA LEU A 298 15.36 33.86 28.45
C LEU A 298 14.66 35.19 28.72
N THR A 299 13.85 35.64 27.77
CA THR A 299 13.02 36.85 27.94
C THR A 299 11.91 36.61 28.96
N HIS A 300 11.41 37.68 29.59
CA HIS A 300 10.38 37.61 30.65
C HIS A 300 9.12 36.80 30.26
N SER A 301 8.82 36.68 28.96
CA SER A 301 7.72 35.87 28.42
C SER A 301 7.94 34.35 28.55
N GLN A 302 9.19 33.89 28.50
CA GLN A 302 9.53 32.46 28.57
C GLN A 302 9.59 31.97 30.02
N TYR A 303 9.96 32.84 30.96
CA TYR A 303 9.82 32.58 32.41
C TYR A 303 8.36 32.40 32.84
N PHE A 304 7.42 33.13 32.23
CA PHE A 304 6.00 33.03 32.53
C PHE A 304 5.38 31.70 32.05
N GLN A 305 5.83 31.19 30.88
CA GLN A 305 5.41 29.87 30.38
C GLN A 305 5.97 28.71 31.22
N LEU A 306 7.23 28.82 31.68
CA LEU A 306 7.84 27.82 32.57
C LEU A 306 7.21 27.82 33.98
N MET A 307 6.84 28.98 34.52
CA MET A 307 6.10 29.07 35.79
C MET A 307 4.67 28.50 35.68
N LEU A 308 3.96 28.75 34.56
CA LEU A 308 2.64 28.16 34.33
C LEU A 308 2.70 26.63 34.16
N TYR A 309 3.79 26.10 33.58
CA TYR A 309 4.01 24.66 33.45
C TYR A 309 4.30 23.99 34.80
N GLN A 310 4.97 24.68 35.72
CA GLN A 310 5.20 24.21 37.10
C GLN A 310 3.93 24.27 37.96
N LEU A 311 3.07 25.29 37.78
CA LEU A 311 1.78 25.41 38.48
C LEU A 311 0.70 24.44 37.99
N TRP A 312 0.82 23.89 36.78
CA TRP A 312 -0.10 22.88 36.23
C TRP A 312 0.31 21.43 36.61
N LEU A 313 1.50 21.24 37.18
CA LEU A 313 2.06 19.94 37.58
C LEU A 313 1.91 19.64 39.09
N VAL A 314 1.14 20.44 39.82
CA VAL A 314 0.64 20.19 41.19
C VAL A 314 -0.89 20.09 41.14
#